data_AF-A0A1A8NL00-F1
#
_entry.id   AF-A0A1A8NL00-F1
#
_cell.length_a   1.000
_cell.length_b   1.000
_cell.length_c   1.000
_cell.angle_alpha   90.00
_cell.angle_beta   90.00
_cell.angle_gamma   90.00
#
_symmetry.space_group_name_H-M   'P 1'
#
loop_
_entity.id
_entity.type
_entity.pdbx_description
1 polymer ?
#
loop_
_entity_poly.entity_id
_entity_poly.type
_entity_poly.pdbx_seq_one_letter_code
_entity_poly.pdbx_strand_id
1 'polypeptide(L)'
;AVADPRTFACTKLQKQHNIEDKNIFKDWQSIAEREKFADAVLICTPDRLHKDPAVAFAKMGYHILLEKPMATTAEDCVAIV
;
A
#
# COMPACT_ATOMS: atom_id res chain seq x y z
N ALA A 1 8.27 -1.79 -5.15
CA ALA A 1 8.53 -1.09 -3.87
C ALA A 1 7.89 -1.86 -2.74
N VAL A 2 8.31 -1.63 -1.49
CA VAL A 2 7.69 -2.20 -0.29
C VAL A 2 7.60 -1.14 0.82
N ALA A 3 6.50 -1.14 1.56
CA ALA A 3 6.29 -0.30 2.74
C ALA A 3 5.82 -1.16 3.92
N ASP A 4 6.57 -1.15 5.01
CA ASP A 4 6.17 -1.77 6.29
C ASP A 4 6.94 -1.07 7.43
N PRO A 5 6.30 -0.75 8.57
CA PRO A 5 7.00 -0.15 9.71
C PRO A 5 8.08 -1.09 10.31
N ARG A 6 7.98 -2.40 10.07
CA ARG A 6 8.93 -3.40 10.55
C ARG A 6 10.08 -3.51 9.54
N THR A 7 11.24 -3.02 9.94
CA THR A 7 12.48 -3.09 9.14
C THR A 7 12.80 -4.52 8.69
N PHE A 8 12.57 -5.52 9.54
CA PHE A 8 12.77 -6.93 9.19
C PHE A 8 11.94 -7.36 7.98
N ALA A 9 10.67 -6.96 7.89
CA ALA A 9 9.78 -7.33 6.79
C ALA A 9 10.23 -6.68 5.47
N CYS A 10 10.55 -5.38 5.52
CA CYS A 10 11.11 -4.65 4.37
C CYS A 10 12.41 -5.30 3.87
N THR A 11 13.39 -5.53 4.76
CA THR A 11 14.68 -6.14 4.38
C THR A 11 14.51 -7.53 3.78
N LYS A 12 13.58 -8.33 4.31
CA LYS A 12 13.28 -9.66 3.78
C LYS A 12 12.75 -9.57 2.35
N LEU A 13 11.70 -8.78 2.12
CA LEU A 13 11.10 -8.60 0.79
C LEU A 13 12.07 -7.94 -0.20
N GLN A 14 12.86 -6.98 0.27
CA GLN A 14 13.90 -6.33 -0.51
C GLN A 14 14.87 -7.35 -1.10
N LYS A 15 15.43 -8.22 -0.25
CA LYS A 15 16.39 -9.25 -0.68
C LYS A 15 15.73 -10.32 -1.57
N GLN A 16 14.51 -10.73 -1.26
CA GLN A 16 13.81 -11.78 -2.02
C GLN A 16 13.44 -11.33 -3.44
N HIS A 17 13.16 -10.05 -3.63
CA HIS A 17 12.66 -9.51 -4.90
C HIS A 17 13.61 -8.49 -5.56
N ASN A 18 14.85 -8.37 -5.07
CA ASN A 18 15.87 -7.42 -5.56
C ASN A 18 15.34 -5.98 -5.70
N ILE A 19 14.65 -5.49 -4.67
CA ILE A 19 14.07 -4.14 -4.68
C ILE A 19 15.19 -3.12 -4.40
N GLU A 20 15.31 -2.10 -5.25
CA GLU A 20 16.26 -1.00 -5.04
C GLU A 20 16.02 -0.27 -3.70
N ASP A 21 17.10 0.20 -3.05
CA ASP A 21 17.03 0.90 -1.75
C ASP A 21 16.07 2.10 -1.77
N LYS A 22 16.02 2.83 -2.88
CA LYS A 22 15.12 3.99 -3.09
C LYS A 22 13.64 3.63 -3.07
N ASN A 23 13.31 2.34 -3.15
CA ASN A 23 11.96 1.80 -3.23
C ASN A 23 11.53 1.07 -1.94
N ILE A 24 12.24 1.31 -0.84
CA ILE A 24 11.94 0.82 0.51
C ILE A 24 11.40 1.98 1.35
N PHE A 25 10.22 1.79 1.94
CA PHE A 25 9.53 2.80 2.74
C PHE A 25 9.16 2.24 4.11
N LYS A 26 9.03 3.15 5.10
CA LYS A 26 8.51 2.79 6.43
C LYS A 26 6.99 2.84 6.50
N ASP A 27 6.37 3.61 5.61
CA ASP A 27 4.95 3.85 5.55
C ASP A 27 4.49 4.05 4.10
N TRP A 28 3.18 3.97 3.87
CA TRP A 28 2.61 4.11 2.54
C TRP A 28 2.46 5.58 2.14
N GLN A 29 2.37 6.50 3.10
CA GLN A 29 2.22 7.93 2.87
C GLN A 29 3.42 8.48 2.09
N SER A 30 4.64 8.05 2.42
CA SER A 30 5.85 8.40 1.68
C SER A 30 5.80 7.97 0.19
N ILE A 31 5.05 6.91 -0.13
CA ILE A 31 4.81 6.48 -1.52
C ILE A 31 3.79 7.41 -2.19
N ALA A 32 2.74 7.81 -1.48
CA ALA A 32 1.69 8.67 -2.00
C ALA A 32 2.16 10.11 -2.28
N GLU A 33 3.25 10.56 -1.64
CA GLU A 33 3.90 11.85 -1.91
C GLU A 33 4.73 11.85 -3.20
N ARG A 34 5.05 10.68 -3.76
CA ARG A 34 5.83 10.55 -5.00
C ARG A 34 4.93 10.51 -6.22
N GLU A 35 5.45 10.94 -7.37
CA GLU A 35 4.81 10.70 -8.67
C GLU A 35 4.64 9.19 -8.90
N LYS A 36 3.52 8.80 -9.53
CA LYS A 36 3.18 7.41 -9.82
C LYS A 36 4.32 6.72 -10.58
N PHE A 37 4.88 5.66 -9.99
CA PHE A 37 6.05 4.94 -10.54
C PHE A 37 5.81 3.44 -10.73
N ALA A 38 4.59 2.96 -10.52
CA ALA A 38 4.19 1.58 -10.76
C ALA A 38 2.73 1.53 -11.25
N ASP A 39 2.33 0.42 -11.87
CA ASP A 39 0.98 0.28 -12.43
C ASP A 39 -0.07 -0.09 -11.37
N ALA A 40 0.34 -0.88 -10.37
CA ALA A 40 -0.55 -1.44 -9.36
C ALA A 40 0.04 -1.38 -7.94
N VAL A 41 -0.85 -1.43 -6.94
CA VAL A 41 -0.51 -1.55 -5.51
C VAL A 41 -1.30 -2.70 -4.88
N LEU A 42 -0.62 -3.44 -4.00
CA LEU A 42 -1.22 -4.47 -3.16
C LEU A 42 -1.31 -3.94 -1.74
N ILE A 43 -2.51 -3.86 -1.18
CA ILE A 43 -2.76 -3.37 0.18
C ILE A 43 -3.13 -4.57 1.04
N CYS A 44 -2.16 -5.03 1.81
CA CYS A 44 -2.26 -6.19 2.73
C CYS A 44 -2.00 -5.78 4.19
N THR A 45 -2.34 -4.54 4.54
CA THR A 45 -2.30 -4.04 5.93
C THR A 45 -3.48 -4.61 6.74
N PRO A 46 -3.55 -4.43 8.07
CA PRO A 46 -4.76 -4.76 8.81
C PRO A 46 -5.98 -4.00 8.26
N ASP A 47 -7.13 -4.66 8.16
CA ASP A 47 -8.36 -4.17 7.50
C ASP A 47 -8.82 -2.78 7.95
N ARG A 48 -8.74 -2.46 9.24
CA ARG A 48 -9.03 -1.12 9.80
C ARG A 48 -8.18 0.01 9.20
N LEU A 49 -7.08 -0.31 8.52
CA LEU A 49 -6.17 0.63 7.88
C LEU A 49 -6.29 0.61 6.35
N HIS A 50 -7.22 -0.14 5.76
CA HIS A 50 -7.36 -0.26 4.32
C HIS A 50 -7.82 1.02 3.63
N LYS A 51 -8.79 1.72 4.23
CA LYS A 51 -9.46 2.87 3.59
C LYS A 51 -8.49 3.92 3.09
N ASP A 52 -7.68 4.48 3.98
CA ASP A 52 -6.84 5.65 3.65
C ASP A 52 -5.84 5.37 2.51
N PRO A 53 -5.02 4.30 2.53
CA PRO A 53 -4.15 3.97 1.41
C PRO A 53 -4.93 3.60 0.14
N ALA A 54 -6.04 2.86 0.25
CA ALA A 54 -6.81 2.47 -0.94
C ALA A 54 -7.37 3.70 -1.67
N VAL A 55 -7.99 4.63 -0.93
CA VAL A 55 -8.52 5.87 -1.49
C VAL A 55 -7.40 6.74 -2.06
N ALA A 56 -6.26 6.86 -1.37
CA ALA A 56 -5.13 7.65 -1.84
C ALA A 56 -4.56 7.11 -3.16
N PHE A 57 -4.26 5.81 -3.22
CA PHE A 57 -3.70 5.21 -4.43
C PHE A 57 -4.72 5.12 -5.57
N ALA A 58 -6.02 5.02 -5.28
CA ALA A 58 -7.06 5.06 -6.31
C ALA A 58 -7.09 6.43 -6.99
N LYS A 59 -7.01 7.52 -6.21
CA LYS A 59 -6.93 8.91 -6.72
C LYS A 59 -5.67 9.15 -7.56
N MET A 60 -4.57 8.47 -7.25
CA MET A 60 -3.34 8.50 -8.05
C MET A 60 -3.42 7.62 -9.31
N GLY A 61 -4.52 6.88 -9.50
CA GLY A 61 -4.75 6.04 -10.68
C GLY A 61 -4.00 4.70 -10.67
N TYR A 62 -3.66 4.14 -9.52
CA TYR A 62 -3.13 2.78 -9.42
C TYR A 62 -4.23 1.73 -9.60
N HIS A 63 -3.89 0.59 -10.21
CA HIS A 63 -4.69 -0.62 -10.06
C HIS A 63 -4.51 -1.17 -8.64
N ILE A 64 -5.60 -1.45 -7.94
CA ILE A 64 -5.54 -1.86 -6.53
C ILE A 64 -5.98 -3.31 -6.39
N LEU A 65 -5.13 -4.11 -5.75
CA LEU A 65 -5.52 -5.36 -5.12
C LEU A 65 -5.58 -5.12 -3.61
N LEU A 66 -6.78 -5.15 -3.07
CA LEU A 66 -7.04 -4.95 -1.64
C LEU A 66 -7.37 -6.29 -0.99
N GLU A 67 -6.69 -6.63 0.10
CA GLU A 67 -6.98 -7.85 0.84
C GLU A 67 -8.37 -7.85 1.47
N LYS A 68 -8.89 -9.04 1.75
CA LYS A 68 -10.17 -9.19 2.46
C LYS A 68 -9.98 -9.20 3.98
N PRO A 69 -10.95 -8.67 4.75
CA PRO A 69 -12.11 -7.90 4.30
C PRO A 69 -11.72 -6.50 3.82
N MET A 70 -12.54 -5.94 2.94
CA MET A 70 -12.29 -4.63 2.30
C MET A 70 -12.17 -3.50 3.32
N ALA A 71 -13.07 -3.44 4.30
CA ALA A 71 -13.01 -2.55 5.45
C ALA A 71 -13.81 -3.15 6.63
N THR A 72 -13.81 -2.47 7.78
CA THR A 72 -14.54 -2.88 8.99
C THR A 72 -15.98 -2.34 9.06
N THR A 73 -16.32 -1.36 8.20
CA THR A 73 -17.65 -0.73 8.13
C THR A 73 -18.13 -0.66 6.69
N ALA A 74 -19.44 -0.60 6.48
CA ALA A 74 -20.01 -0.46 5.15
C ALA A 74 -19.71 0.92 4.55
N GLU A 75 -19.68 1.96 5.38
CA GLU A 75 -19.35 3.33 5.00
C GLU A 75 -17.92 3.43 4.46
N ASP A 76 -16.96 2.77 5.13
CA ASP A 76 -15.58 2.73 4.65
C ASP A 76 -15.45 1.90 3.36
N CYS A 77 -16.25 0.85 3.18
CA CYS A 77 -16.31 0.14 1.90
C CYS A 77 -16.78 1.07 0.77
N VAL A 78 -17.85 1.85 0.99
CA VAL A 78 -18.34 2.82 -0.01
C VAL A 78 -17.29 3.89 -0.30
N ALA A 79 -16.51 4.33 0.68
CA ALA A 79 -15.46 5.33 0.45
C ALA A 79 -14.33 4.83 -0.47
N ILE A 80 -14.09 3.50 -0.55
CA ILE A 80 -13.03 2.91 -1.36
C ILE A 80 -13.44 2.73 -2.84
N VAL A 81 -14.74 2.69 -3.18
CA VAL A 81 -15.24 2.41 -4.56
C VAL A 81 -16.00 3.56 -5.20
#